data_AF-A0A662UP82-F1
#
_entry.id   AF-A0A662UP82-F1
#
_cell.length_a   1.000
_cell.length_b   1.000
_cell.length_c   1.000
_cell.angle_alpha   90.00
_cell.angle_beta   90.00
_cell.angle_gamma   90.00
#
_symmetry.space_group_name_H-M   'P 1'
#
loop_
_entity.id
_entity.type
_entity.pdbx_description
1 polymer ?
#
loop_
_entity_poly.entity_id
_entity_poly.type
_entity_poly.pdbx_seq_one_letter_code
_entity_poly.pdbx_strand_id
1 'polypeptide(L)' 'MIKSPTLKSILYKIFLEIELYTLRGKALFYGIILAMKNTIYKLQEVLKDYSKLLTLGIFYLNNPPMYRIYG' A
#
# COMPACT_ATOMS: atom_id res chain seq x y z
N MET A 1 -7.46 -11.27 -21.80
CA MET A 1 -6.92 -9.89 -22.00
C MET A 1 -8.06 -8.98 -22.39
N ILE A 2 -8.37 -7.94 -21.61
CA ILE A 2 -9.51 -7.05 -21.86
C ILE A 2 -9.19 -6.15 -23.06
N LYS A 3 -9.96 -6.27 -24.15
CA LYS A 3 -9.72 -5.54 -25.41
C LYS A 3 -10.04 -4.05 -25.31
N SER A 4 -11.05 -3.68 -24.52
CA SER A 4 -11.46 -2.28 -24.36
C SER A 4 -10.56 -1.57 -23.32
N PRO A 5 -9.85 -0.49 -23.71
CA PRO A 5 -8.99 0.26 -22.78
C PRO A 5 -9.80 0.97 -21.69
N THR A 6 -11.02 1.43 -22.02
CA THR A 6 -11.92 2.08 -21.07
C THR A 6 -12.41 1.10 -20.02
N LEU A 7 -12.88 -0.08 -20.44
CA LEU A 7 -13.32 -1.13 -19.53
C LEU A 7 -12.18 -1.59 -18.62
N LYS A 8 -10.97 -1.76 -19.18
CA LYS A 8 -9.77 -2.10 -18.40
C LYS A 8 -9.55 -1.08 -17.30
N SER A 9 -9.56 0.22 -17.61
CA SER A 9 -9.35 1.30 -16.64
C SER A 9 -10.41 1.32 -15.53
N ILE A 10 -11.69 1.14 -15.89
CA ILE A 10 -12.79 1.10 -14.92
C ILE A 10 -12.61 -0.08 -13.95
N LEU A 11 -12.33 -1.28 -14.48
CA LEU A 11 -12.12 -2.45 -13.65
C LEU A 11 -10.93 -2.30 -12.71
N TYR A 12 -9.82 -1.73 -13.17
CA TYR A 12 -8.67 -1.44 -12.30
C TYR A 12 -9.04 -0.52 -11.14
N LYS A 13 -9.81 0.54 -11.41
CA LYS A 13 -10.25 1.47 -10.35
C LYS A 13 -11.14 0.77 -9.34
N ILE A 14 -12.14 0.02 -9.80
CA ILE A 14 -13.07 -0.70 -8.92
C ILE A 14 -12.31 -1.71 -8.05
N PHE A 15 -11.43 -2.52 -8.64
CA PHE A 15 -10.66 -3.51 -7.88
C PHE A 15 -9.70 -2.86 -6.87
N LEU A 16 -9.04 -1.76 -7.26
CA LEU A 16 -8.19 -1.02 -6.33
C LEU A 16 -8.99 -0.44 -5.17
N GLU A 17 -10.18 0.10 -5.45
CA GLU A 17 -11.05 0.66 -4.43
C GLU A 17 -11.52 -0.42 -3.45
N ILE A 18 -11.98 -1.57 -3.95
CA ILE A 18 -12.34 -2.74 -3.14
C ILE A 18 -11.18 -3.17 -2.25
N GLU A 19 -9.98 -3.29 -2.81
CA GLU A 19 -8.79 -3.72 -2.06
C GLU A 19 -8.45 -2.73 -0.95
N LEU A 20 -8.57 -1.42 -1.22
CA LEU A 20 -8.35 -0.34 -0.26
C LEU A 20 -9.40 -0.29 0.87
N TYR A 21 -10.52 -1.01 0.79
CA TYR A 21 -11.43 -1.16 1.94
C TYR A 21 -10.95 -2.23 2.93
N THR A 22 -10.06 -3.15 2.52
CA THR A 22 -9.55 -4.20 3.39
C THR A 22 -8.35 -3.72 4.22
N LEU A 23 -8.19 -4.26 5.43
CA LEU A 23 -7.02 -3.94 6.28
C LEU A 23 -5.71 -4.35 5.60
N ARG A 24 -5.69 -5.52 4.96
CA ARG A 24 -4.53 -6.03 4.24
C ARG A 24 -4.15 -5.14 3.05
N GLY A 25 -5.13 -4.74 2.25
CA GLY A 25 -4.93 -3.85 1.10
C GLY A 25 -4.44 -2.46 1.52
N LYS A 26 -5.04 -1.87 2.56
CA LYS A 26 -4.55 -0.61 3.17
C LYS A 26 -3.11 -0.75 3.66
N ALA A 27 -2.81 -1.82 4.41
CA ALA A 27 -1.46 -2.06 4.92
C ALA A 27 -0.45 -2.19 3.79
N LEU A 28 -0.76 -2.97 2.74
CA LEU A 28 0.12 -3.09 1.59
C LEU A 28 0.35 -1.73 0.90
N PHE A 29 -0.73 -0.98 0.68
CA PHE A 29 -0.68 0.34 0.05
C PHE A 29 0.22 1.32 0.82
N TYR A 30 -0.01 1.47 2.12
CA TYR A 30 0.81 2.35 2.97
C TYR A 30 2.24 1.82 3.14
N GLY A 31 2.42 0.51 3.24
CA GLY A 31 3.73 -0.14 3.29
C GLY A 31 4.58 0.19 2.07
N ILE A 32 3.99 0.16 0.87
CA ILE A 32 4.67 0.53 -0.38
C ILE A 32 5.02 2.03 -0.38
N ILE A 33 4.09 2.91 0.01
CA ILE A 33 4.34 4.35 0.10
C ILE A 33 5.52 4.65 1.03
N LEU A 34 5.57 3.99 2.19
CA LEU A 34 6.66 4.17 3.16
C LEU A 34 7.98 3.62 2.65
N ALA A 35 7.96 2.48 1.95
CA ALA A 35 9.14 1.91 1.31
C ALA A 35 9.68 2.84 0.21
N MET A 36 8.81 3.52 -0.55
CA MET A 36 9.21 4.50 -1.56
C MET A 36 9.79 5.78 -0.94
N LYS A 37 9.27 6.21 0.22
CA LYS A 37 9.75 7.41 0.93
C LYS A 37 11.09 7.20 1.64
N ASN A 38 11.38 5.97 2.09
CA ASN A 38 12.61 5.66 2.78
C ASN A 38 13.74 5.34 1.80
N THR A 39 14.70 6.27 1.66
CA THR A 39 15.96 6.08 0.91
C THR A 39 16.85 4.96 1.47
N ILE A 40 16.62 4.54 2.71
CA ILE A 40 17.39 3.49 3.40
C ILE A 40 17.16 2.11 2.76
N TYR A 41 15.96 1.85 2.23
CA TYR A 41 15.65 0.57 1.62
C TYR A 41 15.61 0.70 0.10
N LYS A 42 16.34 -0.15 -0.62
CA LYS A 42 16.15 -0.27 -2.06
C LYS A 42 14.73 -0.78 -2.29
N LEU A 43 13.90 0.01 -2.97
CA LEU A 43 12.50 -0.33 -3.27
C LEU A 43 12.37 -1.75 -3.85
N GLN A 44 13.34 -2.16 -4.68
CA GLN A 44 13.40 -3.51 -5.27
C GLN A 44 13.58 -4.65 -4.26
N GLU A 45 14.27 -4.41 -3.14
CA GLU A 45 14.45 -5.41 -2.08
C GLU A 45 13.20 -5.50 -1.20
N VAL A 46 12.55 -4.37 -0.92
CA VAL A 46 11.34 -4.35 -0.10
C VAL A 46 10.14 -4.93 -0.85
N LEU A 47 10.05 -4.73 -2.17
CA LEU A 47 9.03 -5.37 -3.01
C LEU A 47 9.17 -6.91 -3.06
N LYS A 48 10.36 -7.46 -2.80
CA LYS A 48 10.58 -8.91 -2.71
C LYS A 48 10.08 -9.51 -1.40
N ASP A 49 9.93 -8.69 -0.36
CA ASP A 49 9.47 -9.12 0.96
C ASP A 49 8.09 -8.54 1.27
N TYR A 50 7.08 -9.29 0.83
CA TYR A 50 5.68 -8.95 1.04
C TYR A 50 5.32 -8.82 2.54
N SER A 51 5.88 -9.69 3.38
CA SER A 51 5.63 -9.69 4.82
C SER A 51 6.16 -8.41 5.47
N LYS A 52 7.33 -7.94 5.04
CA LYS A 52 7.92 -6.68 5.51
C LYS A 52 7.09 -5.47 5.08
N LEU A 53 6.58 -5.45 3.85
CA LEU A 53 5.67 -4.38 3.39
C LEU A 53 4.40 -4.31 4.21
N LEU A 54 3.74 -5.46 4.44
CA LEU A 54 2.56 -5.52 5.29
C LEU A 54 2.86 -5.05 6.71
N THR A 55 3.98 -5.48 7.27
CA THR A 55 4.41 -5.09 8.62
C THR A 55 4.57 -3.57 8.73
N LEU A 56 5.27 -2.94 7.78
CA LEU A 56 5.41 -1.47 7.73
C LEU A 56 4.05 -0.77 7.63
N GLY A 57 3.17 -1.28 6.77
CA GLY A 57 1.82 -0.77 6.61
C GLY A 57 0.94 -0.88 7.85
N ILE A 58 0.97 -2.04 8.51
CA ILE A 58 0.24 -2.28 9.76
C ILE A 58 0.74 -1.34 10.85
N PHE A 59 2.07 -1.19 11.00
CA PHE A 59 2.63 -0.24 11.97
C PHE A 59 2.18 1.19 11.72
N TYR A 60 2.11 1.61 10.46
CA TYR A 60 1.62 2.93 10.08
C TYR A 60 0.14 3.13 10.38
N LEU A 61 -0.71 2.14 10.06
CA LEU A 61 -2.15 2.20 10.33
C LEU A 61 -2.44 2.22 11.83
N ASN A 62 -1.68 1.47 12.63
CA ASN A 62 -1.85 1.39 14.08
C ASN A 62 -1.33 2.64 14.81
N ASN A 63 -0.30 3.31 14.26
CA ASN A 63 0.26 4.53 14.85
C ASN A 63 0.42 5.62 13.79
N PRO A 64 -0.69 6.25 13.33
CA PRO A 64 -0.60 7.27 12.32
C PRO A 64 0.24 8.43 12.84
N PRO A 65 1.19 8.98 12.03
CA PRO A 65 2.09 10.04 12.47
C PRO A 65 1.33 11.30 12.93
N MET A 66 0.10 11.50 12.46
CA MET A 66 -0.78 12.59 12.90
C MET A 66 -1.14 12.53 14.39
N TYR A 67 -1.22 11.33 14.98
CA TYR A 67 -1.53 11.13 16.39
C TYR A 67 -0.27 11.04 17.28
N ARG A 68 0.94 11.02 16.69
CA ARG A 68 2.20 10.89 17.44
C ARG A 68 2.60 12.17 18.20
N ILE A 69 1.99 13.31 17.89
CA ILE A 69 2.27 14.62 18.52
C ILE A 69 1.49 14.80 19.84
N TYR A 70 0.45 14.01 20.08
CA TYR A 70 -0.45 14.13 21.23
C TYR A 70 -0.16 13.13 22.37
N GLY A 71 0.97 12.40 22.30
CA GLY A 71 1.40 11.41 23.30
C GLY A 71 2.62 11.86 24.10
#